data_AF-A0A6A5ASP4-F1
#
_entry.id   AF-A0A6A5ASP4-F1
#
_cell.length_a   1.000
_cell.length_b   1.000
_cell.length_c   1.000
_cell.angle_alpha   90.00
_cell.angle_beta   90.00
_cell.angle_gamma   90.00
#
_symmetry.space_group_name_H-M   'P 1'
#
loop_
_entity.id
_entity.type
_entity.pdbx_description
1 polymer ?
#
loop_
_entity_poly.entity_id
_entity_poly.type
_entity_poly.pdbx_seq_one_letter_code
_entity_poly.pdbx_strand_id
1 'polypeptide(L)'
;MSNGSSTDLDFMEALLARIQADHVPAHTPIEQRWTARSRAALSPAHSAEDATLFSWVGIILYLQDADDTRAATQAYFAEYSKLLEDVMAPYGATEHWAKLEVQSKSKEEIEALRTRLSARFPAWKAFKTLRDEWDPNHVLSNEFVDVLVR
;
A
#
# COMPACT_ATOMS: atom_id res chain seq x y z
N MET A 1 -20.17 28.86 -0.94
CA MET A 1 -18.91 28.26 -0.46
C MET A 1 -19.24 26.80 -0.15
N SER A 2 -18.83 25.85 -0.99
CA SER A 2 -19.11 24.43 -0.76
C SER A 2 -18.32 23.97 0.45
N ASN A 3 -19.01 23.77 1.56
CA ASN A 3 -18.49 23.20 2.80
C ASN A 3 -18.34 21.68 2.64
N GLY A 4 -17.58 21.25 1.62
CA GLY A 4 -17.46 19.86 1.20
C GLY A 4 -16.02 19.41 1.38
N SER A 5 -15.78 18.59 2.40
CA SER A 5 -14.53 17.85 2.53
C SER A 5 -14.32 17.00 1.28
N SER A 6 -13.10 17.00 0.76
CA SER A 6 -12.67 16.15 -0.34
C SER A 6 -12.22 14.79 0.22
N THR A 7 -12.38 13.72 -0.58
CA THR A 7 -12.13 12.33 -0.13
C THR A 7 -10.75 12.10 0.49
N ASP A 8 -9.74 12.88 0.07
CA ASP A 8 -8.39 12.87 0.61
C ASP A 8 -8.27 13.50 2.01
N LEU A 9 -9.04 14.54 2.31
CA LEU A 9 -9.12 15.13 3.65
C LEU A 9 -9.97 14.24 4.57
N ASP A 10 -11.09 13.69 4.09
CA ASP A 10 -11.89 12.69 4.81
C ASP A 10 -11.03 11.47 5.22
N PHE A 11 -10.17 11.01 4.30
CA PHE A 11 -9.24 9.93 4.58
C PHE A 11 -8.30 10.27 5.73
N MET A 12 -7.71 11.47 5.72
CA MET A 12 -6.80 11.90 6.77
C MET A 12 -7.52 12.06 8.11
N GLU A 13 -8.72 12.63 8.12
CA GLU A 13 -9.55 12.74 9.32
C GLU A 13 -9.86 11.35 9.89
N ALA A 14 -10.24 10.38 9.04
CA ALA A 14 -10.48 9.01 9.46
C ALA A 14 -9.23 8.32 10.03
N LEU A 15 -8.06 8.52 9.39
CA LEU A 15 -6.80 7.97 9.86
C LEU A 15 -6.40 8.55 11.23
N LEU A 16 -6.45 9.88 11.36
CA LEU A 16 -6.10 10.57 12.61
C LEU A 16 -7.07 10.20 13.74
N ALA A 17 -8.38 10.12 13.45
CA ALA A 17 -9.38 9.69 14.41
C ALA A 17 -9.12 8.25 14.87
N ARG A 18 -8.77 7.34 13.95
CA ARG A 18 -8.45 5.95 14.29
C ARG A 18 -7.20 5.83 15.14
N ILE A 19 -6.14 6.57 14.81
CA ILE A 19 -4.90 6.63 15.61
C ILE A 19 -5.20 7.11 17.04
N GLN A 20 -6.03 8.14 17.18
CA GLN A 20 -6.42 8.67 18.49
C GLN A 20 -7.26 7.68 19.29
N ALA A 21 -8.28 7.06 18.67
CA ALA A 21 -9.17 6.12 19.34
C ALA A 21 -8.43 4.87 19.81
N ASP A 22 -7.53 4.33 18.99
CA ASP A 22 -6.77 3.11 19.27
C ASP A 22 -5.53 3.39 20.13
N HIS A 23 -5.27 4.66 20.50
CA HIS A 23 -4.12 5.11 21.27
C HIS A 23 -2.78 4.69 20.67
N VAL A 24 -2.67 4.73 19.34
CA VAL A 24 -1.51 4.28 18.58
C VAL A 24 -0.37 5.29 18.69
N PRO A 25 0.81 4.92 19.22
CA PRO A 25 1.98 5.80 19.24
C PRO A 25 2.52 6.15 17.83
N ALA A 26 1.94 7.15 17.19
CA ALA A 26 2.37 7.69 15.89
C ALA A 26 3.37 8.86 16.06
N HIS A 27 4.56 8.56 16.58
CA HIS A 27 5.55 9.59 16.94
C HIS A 27 6.29 10.21 15.74
N THR A 28 6.18 9.62 14.55
CA THR A 28 6.78 10.17 13.32
C THR A 28 5.71 10.86 12.46
N PRO A 29 6.10 11.76 11.54
CA PRO A 29 5.16 12.41 10.65
C PRO A 29 4.41 11.40 9.77
N ILE A 30 3.12 11.67 9.56
CA ILE A 30 2.35 11.08 8.47
C ILE A 30 2.52 11.99 7.25
N GLU A 31 3.00 11.43 6.15
CA GLU A 31 3.23 12.18 4.92
C GLU A 31 2.01 12.07 4.00
N GLN A 32 1.51 13.21 3.52
CA GLN A 32 0.50 13.27 2.47
C GLN A 32 1.02 14.07 1.27
N ARG A 33 0.87 13.52 0.06
CA ARG A 33 1.26 14.17 -1.19
C ARG A 33 0.31 13.81 -2.32
N TRP A 34 0.29 14.61 -3.37
CA TRP A 34 -0.59 14.40 -4.52
C TRP A 34 0.21 14.24 -5.81
N THR A 35 -0.35 13.45 -6.73
CA THR A 35 0.15 13.32 -8.10
C THR A 35 -1.00 13.35 -9.09
N ALA A 36 -0.69 13.75 -10.33
CA ALA A 36 -1.56 13.44 -11.46
C ALA A 36 -1.55 11.93 -11.75
N ARG A 37 -2.57 11.47 -12.47
CA ARG A 37 -2.66 10.08 -12.93
C ARG A 37 -1.40 9.59 -13.66
N SER A 38 -1.26 8.28 -13.68
CA SER A 38 -0.35 7.54 -14.54
C SER A 38 -1.10 6.81 -15.66
N ARG A 39 -0.43 6.65 -16.80
CA ARG A 39 -0.91 5.82 -17.92
C ARG A 39 -0.43 4.37 -17.82
N ALA A 40 0.51 4.06 -16.93
CA ALA A 40 1.01 2.70 -16.78
C ALA A 40 -0.06 1.80 -16.14
N ALA A 41 -0.36 0.67 -16.77
CA ALA A 41 -1.50 -0.19 -16.42
C ALA A 41 -1.39 -0.87 -15.04
N LEU A 42 -0.17 -0.96 -14.48
CA LEU A 42 0.09 -1.46 -13.13
C LEU A 42 0.45 -0.35 -12.13
N SER A 43 0.25 0.92 -12.49
CA SER A 43 0.49 2.01 -11.54
C SER A 43 -0.66 2.10 -10.54
N PRO A 44 -0.39 2.24 -9.22
CA PRO A 44 -1.42 2.52 -8.23
C PRO A 44 -2.17 3.84 -8.52
N ALA A 45 -1.52 4.75 -9.24
CA ALA A 45 -2.10 6.00 -9.75
C ALA A 45 -2.67 5.86 -11.17
N HIS A 46 -2.99 4.65 -11.64
CA HIS A 46 -3.57 4.46 -12.97
C HIS A 46 -5.01 5.00 -13.04
N SER A 47 -5.28 5.83 -14.03
CA SER A 47 -6.64 6.25 -14.41
C SER A 47 -6.71 6.49 -15.91
N ALA A 48 -7.87 6.21 -16.52
CA ALA A 48 -8.16 6.58 -17.89
C ALA A 48 -8.51 8.08 -18.03
N GLU A 49 -8.99 8.72 -16.97
CA GLU A 49 -9.46 10.10 -16.96
C GLU A 49 -8.31 11.07 -16.68
N ASP A 50 -8.06 12.02 -17.59
CA ASP A 50 -6.93 12.95 -17.53
C ASP A 50 -6.83 13.80 -16.26
N ALA A 51 -7.97 14.22 -15.75
CA ALA A 51 -8.04 15.10 -14.59
C ALA A 51 -7.97 14.35 -13.24
N THR A 52 -7.86 13.00 -13.23
CA THR A 52 -7.79 12.27 -11.96
C THR A 52 -6.51 12.62 -11.19
N LEU A 53 -6.69 13.00 -9.93
CA LEU A 53 -5.63 13.18 -8.96
C LEU A 53 -5.60 12.00 -7.99
N PHE A 54 -4.42 11.70 -7.47
CA PHE A 54 -4.21 10.68 -6.45
C PHE A 54 -3.53 11.30 -5.24
N SER A 55 -4.08 11.02 -4.05
CA SER A 55 -3.45 11.30 -2.77
C SER A 55 -2.66 10.07 -2.32
N TRP A 56 -1.41 10.27 -1.90
CA TRP A 56 -0.57 9.27 -1.27
C TRP A 56 -0.45 9.61 0.20
N VAL A 57 -0.82 8.68 1.06
CA VAL A 57 -0.64 8.79 2.51
C VAL A 57 0.32 7.72 2.97
N GLY A 58 1.36 8.13 3.69
CA GLY A 58 2.38 7.23 4.22
C GLY A 58 2.54 7.39 5.73
N ILE A 59 2.40 6.29 6.44
CA ILE A 59 2.85 6.19 7.83
C ILE A 59 4.33 5.82 7.87
N ILE A 60 5.05 6.31 8.87
CA ILE A 60 6.49 6.13 9.01
C ILE A 60 6.79 5.69 10.45
N LEU A 61 7.92 5.03 10.66
CA LEU A 61 8.44 4.70 11.97
C LEU A 61 9.98 4.71 11.94
N TYR A 62 10.61 5.17 13.02
CA TYR A 62 12.06 5.07 13.14
C TYR A 62 12.48 3.63 13.39
N LEU A 63 13.10 3.02 12.38
CA LEU A 63 13.68 1.70 12.49
C LEU A 63 14.92 1.77 13.38
N GLN A 64 14.93 0.97 14.45
CA GLN A 64 16.05 0.92 15.39
C GLN A 64 17.18 0.03 14.86
N ASP A 65 18.42 0.38 15.23
CA ASP A 65 19.63 -0.33 14.79
C ASP A 65 19.94 -1.57 15.65
N ALA A 66 19.56 -1.58 16.93
CA ALA A 66 19.81 -2.71 17.82
C ALA A 66 18.80 -3.84 17.61
N ASP A 67 19.29 -5.06 17.42
CA ASP A 67 18.50 -6.24 17.00
C ASP A 67 17.22 -6.47 17.84
N ASP A 68 17.33 -6.45 19.17
CA ASP A 68 16.18 -6.68 20.06
C ASP A 68 15.09 -5.61 19.90
N THR A 69 15.48 -4.34 19.71
CA THR A 69 14.55 -3.23 19.51
C THR A 69 14.03 -3.15 18.07
N ARG A 70 14.79 -3.67 17.11
CA ARG A 70 14.42 -3.70 15.69
C ARG A 70 13.25 -4.63 15.46
N ALA A 71 13.30 -5.85 15.99
CA ALA A 71 12.21 -6.82 15.86
C ALA A 71 10.90 -6.30 16.48
N ALA A 72 10.97 -5.70 17.67
CA ALA A 72 9.82 -5.08 18.31
C ALA A 72 9.26 -3.91 17.47
N THR A 73 10.13 -3.08 16.89
CA THR A 73 9.74 -1.98 16.01
C THR A 73 9.03 -2.49 14.75
N GLN A 74 9.51 -3.58 14.15
CA GLN A 74 8.90 -4.20 12.97
C GLN A 74 7.54 -4.82 13.30
N ALA A 75 7.42 -5.52 14.43
CA ALA A 75 6.16 -6.09 14.89
C ALA A 75 5.10 -4.99 15.11
N TYR A 76 5.48 -3.91 15.79
CA TYR A 76 4.60 -2.76 15.97
C TYR A 76 4.25 -2.08 14.64
N PHE A 77 5.20 -1.93 13.72
CA PHE A 77 4.91 -1.36 12.40
C PHE A 77 3.93 -2.21 11.58
N ALA A 78 3.98 -3.54 11.72
CA ALA A 78 3.01 -4.43 11.07
C ALA A 78 1.58 -4.16 11.57
N GLU A 79 1.40 -3.93 12.88
CA GLU A 79 0.11 -3.54 13.46
C GLU A 79 -0.35 -2.16 12.97
N TYR A 80 0.56 -1.18 12.94
CA TYR A 80 0.25 0.16 12.45
C TYR A 80 -0.10 0.18 10.95
N SER A 81 0.61 -0.63 10.14
CA SER A 81 0.29 -0.84 8.72
C SER A 81 -1.07 -1.49 8.54
N LYS A 82 -1.43 -2.48 9.37
CA LYS A 82 -2.75 -3.11 9.33
C LYS A 82 -3.87 -2.12 9.65
N LEU A 83 -3.67 -1.24 10.62
CA LEU A 83 -4.60 -0.15 10.91
C LEU A 83 -4.78 0.77 9.71
N LEU A 84 -3.70 1.15 9.02
CA LEU A 84 -3.80 1.94 7.80
C LEU A 84 -4.58 1.20 6.70
N GLU A 85 -4.33 -0.10 6.51
CA GLU A 85 -5.08 -0.94 5.56
C GLU A 85 -6.59 -0.99 5.89
N ASP A 86 -6.95 -1.10 7.17
CA ASP A 86 -8.35 -1.05 7.62
C ASP A 86 -8.99 0.30 7.28
N VAL A 87 -8.27 1.41 7.50
CA VAL A 87 -8.73 2.76 7.13
C VAL A 87 -8.82 2.92 5.62
N MET A 88 -7.95 2.27 4.85
CA MET A 88 -7.93 2.30 3.38
C MET A 88 -9.12 1.60 2.73
N ALA A 89 -9.60 0.50 3.33
CA ALA A 89 -10.58 -0.37 2.70
C ALA A 89 -11.88 0.34 2.27
N PRO A 90 -12.53 1.17 3.11
CA PRO A 90 -13.76 1.90 2.72
C PRO A 90 -13.56 2.90 1.58
N TYR A 91 -12.33 3.40 1.39
CA TYR A 91 -12.00 4.38 0.34
C TYR A 91 -11.60 3.73 -0.98
N GLY A 92 -11.55 2.40 -1.05
CA GLY A 92 -11.04 1.68 -2.22
C GLY A 92 -9.57 2.02 -2.54
N ALA A 93 -8.82 2.48 -1.54
CA ALA A 93 -7.41 2.83 -1.69
C ALA A 93 -6.55 1.57 -1.91
N THR A 94 -5.38 1.76 -2.49
CA THR A 94 -4.42 0.68 -2.78
C THR A 94 -3.03 1.13 -2.38
N GLU A 95 -2.17 0.17 -2.06
CA GLU A 95 -0.85 0.41 -1.54
C GLU A 95 0.10 0.98 -2.61
N HIS A 96 1.07 1.75 -2.13
CA HIS A 96 2.25 2.07 -2.91
C HIS A 96 3.14 0.82 -3.02
N TRP A 97 3.65 0.50 -4.23
CA TRP A 97 4.45 -0.73 -4.44
C TRP A 97 5.63 -0.88 -3.48
N ALA A 98 6.29 0.22 -3.13
CA ALA A 98 7.40 0.24 -2.18
C ALA A 98 7.02 0.15 -0.69
N LYS A 99 5.73 -0.02 -0.36
CA LYS A 99 5.20 -0.01 1.03
C LYS A 99 4.31 -1.23 1.33
N LEU A 100 4.35 -2.26 0.48
CA LEU A 100 3.64 -3.50 0.75
C LEU A 100 4.41 -4.35 1.76
N GLU A 101 3.81 -4.58 2.92
CA GLU A 101 4.41 -5.38 3.99
C GLU A 101 4.10 -6.87 3.79
N VAL A 102 4.67 -7.50 2.76
CA VAL A 102 4.38 -8.92 2.44
C VAL A 102 4.95 -9.89 3.48
N GLN A 103 6.07 -9.54 4.11
CA GLN A 103 6.77 -10.42 5.05
C GLN A 103 6.03 -10.57 6.39
N SER A 104 5.17 -9.61 6.74
CA SER A 104 4.39 -9.64 7.98
C SER A 104 3.00 -10.27 7.80
N LYS A 105 2.66 -10.74 6.60
CA LYS A 105 1.33 -11.27 6.27
C LYS A 105 1.29 -12.79 6.32
N SER A 106 0.16 -13.34 6.77
CA SER A 106 -0.13 -14.77 6.68
C SER A 106 -0.31 -15.20 5.22
N LYS A 107 -0.32 -16.52 4.97
CA LYS A 107 -0.58 -17.05 3.62
C LYS A 107 -1.96 -16.62 3.10
N GLU A 108 -2.96 -16.62 3.96
CA GLU A 108 -4.32 -16.21 3.65
C GLU A 108 -4.39 -14.72 3.32
N GLU A 109 -3.67 -13.88 4.08
CA GLU A 109 -3.56 -12.44 3.80
C GLU A 109 -2.84 -12.17 2.47
N ILE A 110 -1.83 -12.96 2.13
CA ILE A 110 -1.14 -12.90 0.83
C ILE A 110 -2.08 -13.30 -0.32
N GLU A 111 -2.88 -14.36 -0.19
CA GLU A 111 -3.84 -14.75 -1.23
C GLU A 111 -4.96 -13.71 -1.42
N ALA A 112 -5.42 -13.10 -0.32
CA ALA A 112 -6.37 -11.98 -0.38
C ALA A 112 -5.75 -10.76 -1.09
N LEU A 113 -4.49 -10.44 -0.79
CA LEU A 113 -3.73 -9.38 -1.46
C LEU A 113 -3.58 -9.67 -2.96
N ARG A 114 -3.13 -10.87 -3.35
CA ARG A 114 -3.02 -11.31 -4.75
C ARG A 114 -4.35 -11.15 -5.50
N THR A 115 -5.45 -11.59 -4.88
CA THR A 115 -6.80 -11.47 -5.45
C THR A 115 -7.16 -10.00 -5.68
N ARG A 116 -6.94 -9.14 -4.69
CA ARG A 116 -7.24 -7.70 -4.78
C ARG A 116 -6.39 -6.99 -5.83
N LEU A 117 -5.08 -7.25 -5.89
CA LEU A 117 -4.19 -6.65 -6.88
C LEU A 117 -4.57 -7.10 -8.30
N SER A 118 -4.88 -8.38 -8.48
CA SER A 118 -5.33 -8.92 -9.77
C SER A 118 -6.64 -8.28 -10.24
N ALA A 119 -7.59 -8.05 -9.32
CA ALA A 119 -8.84 -7.36 -9.64
C ALA A 119 -8.63 -5.85 -9.91
N ARG A 120 -7.68 -5.22 -9.22
CA ARG A 120 -7.42 -3.78 -9.33
C ARG A 120 -6.72 -3.40 -10.64
N PHE A 121 -5.76 -4.20 -11.10
CA PHE A 121 -4.88 -3.84 -12.21
C PHE A 121 -5.26 -4.58 -13.50
N PRO A 122 -5.75 -3.89 -14.55
CA PRO A 122 -6.24 -4.53 -15.78
C PRO A 122 -5.22 -5.41 -16.50
N ALA A 123 -3.93 -5.05 -16.40
CA ALA A 123 -2.85 -5.76 -17.06
C ALA A 123 -2.19 -6.84 -16.20
N TRP A 124 -2.73 -7.17 -15.02
CA TRP A 124 -2.08 -8.09 -14.07
C TRP A 124 -1.77 -9.45 -14.69
N LYS A 125 -2.76 -10.08 -15.32
CA LYS A 125 -2.58 -11.39 -15.98
C LYS A 125 -1.61 -11.32 -17.15
N ALA A 126 -1.70 -10.28 -17.98
CA ALA A 126 -0.80 -10.08 -19.11
C ALA A 126 0.65 -9.89 -18.67
N PHE A 127 0.86 -9.12 -17.59
CA PHE A 127 2.18 -8.93 -16.99
C PHE A 127 2.76 -10.24 -16.47
N LYS A 128 1.97 -11.07 -15.77
CA LYS A 128 2.41 -12.41 -15.34
C LYS A 128 2.90 -13.25 -16.51
N THR A 129 2.08 -13.36 -17.56
CA THR A 129 2.43 -14.12 -18.76
C THR A 129 3.71 -13.61 -19.43
N LEU A 130 3.83 -12.30 -19.65
CA LEU A 130 5.00 -11.71 -20.29
C LEU A 130 6.27 -11.87 -19.45
N ARG A 131 6.14 -11.81 -18.13
CA ARG A 131 7.26 -12.04 -17.21
C ARG A 131 7.79 -13.45 -17.33
N ASP A 132 6.92 -14.47 -17.34
CA ASP A 132 7.33 -15.86 -17.48
C ASP A 132 7.89 -16.15 -18.89
N GLU A 133 7.42 -15.43 -19.91
CA GLU A 133 7.94 -15.54 -21.28
C GLU A 133 9.33 -14.91 -21.44
N TRP A 134 9.53 -13.71 -20.89
CA TRP A 134 10.74 -12.90 -21.11
C TRP A 134 11.84 -13.15 -20.08
N ASP A 135 11.47 -13.63 -18.90
CA ASP A 135 12.39 -14.02 -17.82
C ASP A 135 12.00 -15.40 -17.25
N PRO A 136 12.10 -16.48 -18.05
CA PRO A 136 11.64 -17.83 -17.67
C PRO A 136 12.41 -18.41 -16.47
N ASN A 137 13.60 -17.89 -16.20
CA ASN A 137 14.44 -18.30 -15.07
C ASN A 137 14.30 -17.34 -13.87
N HIS A 138 13.44 -16.32 -13.96
CA HIS A 138 13.21 -15.33 -12.92
C HIS A 138 14.51 -14.64 -12.41
N VAL A 139 15.46 -14.38 -13.32
CA VAL A 139 16.74 -13.73 -12.99
C VAL A 139 16.53 -12.28 -12.56
N LEU A 140 15.50 -11.62 -13.10
CA LEU A 140 15.12 -10.24 -12.77
C LEU A 140 14.05 -10.18 -11.67
N SER A 141 14.00 -11.22 -10.83
CA SER A 141 13.06 -11.35 -9.72
C SER A 141 13.69 -11.05 -8.35
N ASN A 142 12.83 -10.90 -7.35
CA ASN A 142 13.16 -11.06 -5.95
C ASN A 142 12.01 -11.76 -5.21
N GLU A 143 12.24 -12.12 -3.95
CA GLU A 143 11.25 -12.78 -3.09
C GLU A 143 9.93 -12.04 -3.05
N PHE A 144 9.96 -10.71 -2.90
CA PHE A 144 8.77 -9.87 -2.84
C PHE A 144 7.92 -9.99 -4.12
N VAL A 145 8.55 -9.87 -5.29
CA VAL A 145 7.85 -9.94 -6.58
C VAL A 145 7.31 -11.36 -6.82
N ASP A 146 8.05 -12.40 -6.42
CA ASP A 146 7.59 -13.78 -6.53
C ASP A 146 6.42 -14.09 -5.61
N VAL A 147 6.45 -13.61 -4.37
CA VAL A 147 5.32 -13.71 -3.44
C VAL A 147 4.08 -13.04 -3.99
N LEU A 148 4.17 -11.94 -4.74
CA LEU A 148 2.98 -11.28 -5.27
C LEU A 148 2.50 -11.83 -6.61
N VAL A 149 3.42 -12.24 -7.48
CA VAL A 149 3.14 -12.39 -8.91
C VAL A 149 3.19 -13.86 -9.36
N ARG A 150 3.77 -14.80 -8.58
CA ARG A 150 3.65 -16.25 -8.86
C ARG A 150 2.31 -16.80 -8.40
#